data_AF-A0A2E5CEE2-F1
#
_entry.id   AF-A0A2E5CEE2-F1
#
_cell.length_a   1.000
_cell.length_b   1.000
_cell.length_c   1.000
_cell.angle_alpha   90.00
_cell.angle_beta   90.00
_cell.angle_gamma   90.00
#
_symmetry.space_group_name_H-M   'P 1'
#
loop_
_entity.id
_entity.type
_entity.pdbx_description
1 polymer ?
#
loop_
_entity_poly.entity_id
_entity_poly.type
_entity_poly.pdbx_seq_one_letter_code
_entity_poly.pdbx_strand_id
1 'polypeptide(L)'
;MLIYSFFTFFLLSTSASGMLYTMQDLEALEGTSNYTEFFDHAKDVRPSLRGAPWKKITVSMADSYIDMLLKSPVIGQKHVARIREISKWEVLNNDEFYAKKRNKLLLAAIKECIKQKRDESSCQNQANEYFKDFPDKEFGVDLAKILYEQSPNQAQSIWELTLPMISSEYGEFYCNKTPILQLLKEKIISSSKHPEIHPDCRKVFVKKVESELPTPKAFEILMAMNALSDNRKSQYYLIKLLNAKELTTHHWEEGFKAIKKLGTDHKLRNDLLEEFKTLTTIPDLIFSINDEKKALVISKQISLNFPEFLDFYTGRCLKWLSAEENFPDGNPTPSCHNYFKLAKIVESSPGPVLKKYNQIMTSWKEN
;
A
#
# COMPACT_ATOMS: atom_id res chain seq x y z
N MET A 1 1.10 82.44 -41.50
CA MET A 1 1.07 81.17 -42.26
C MET A 1 2.34 80.40 -41.95
N LEU A 2 2.26 79.37 -41.11
CA LEU A 2 3.38 78.48 -40.78
C LEU A 2 3.03 77.10 -41.35
N ILE A 3 3.82 76.64 -42.31
CA ILE A 3 3.72 75.32 -42.93
C ILE A 3 4.58 74.36 -42.10
N TYR A 4 3.94 73.41 -41.42
CA TYR A 4 4.63 72.29 -40.77
C TYR A 4 4.96 71.22 -41.80
N SER A 5 6.26 70.96 -42.00
CA SER A 5 6.76 69.82 -42.77
C SER A 5 6.86 68.61 -41.83
N PHE A 6 6.01 67.61 -42.05
CA PHE A 6 6.06 66.33 -41.35
C PHE A 6 7.16 65.47 -41.97
N PHE A 7 8.26 65.27 -41.23
CA PHE A 7 9.30 64.30 -41.56
C PHE A 7 8.87 62.93 -41.02
N THR A 8 8.35 62.07 -41.89
CA THR A 8 8.02 60.67 -41.58
C THR A 8 9.32 59.87 -41.46
N PHE A 9 9.69 59.52 -40.22
CA PHE A 9 10.77 58.60 -39.93
C PHE A 9 10.31 57.17 -40.28
N PHE A 10 10.74 56.65 -41.43
CA PHE A 10 10.61 55.22 -41.73
C PHE A 10 11.58 54.45 -40.82
N LEU A 11 11.04 53.87 -39.75
CA LEU A 11 11.74 52.84 -38.98
C LEU A 11 11.85 51.58 -39.86
N LEU A 12 13.00 51.43 -40.52
CA LEU A 12 13.46 50.15 -41.05
C LEU A 12 13.72 49.23 -39.86
N SER A 13 12.77 48.35 -39.57
CA SER A 13 12.95 47.21 -38.70
C SER A 13 13.93 46.23 -39.36
N THR A 14 15.22 46.38 -39.05
CA THR A 14 16.21 45.34 -39.32
C THR A 14 15.83 44.11 -38.50
N SER A 15 15.32 43.09 -39.18
CA SER A 15 15.18 41.77 -38.61
C SER A 15 16.58 41.28 -38.29
N ALA A 16 16.97 41.29 -37.00
CA ALA A 16 18.17 40.62 -36.56
C ALA A 16 18.00 39.13 -36.87
N SER A 17 18.63 38.65 -37.94
CA SER A 17 18.81 37.23 -38.17
C SER A 17 19.63 36.72 -36.98
N GLY A 18 18.99 35.99 -36.07
CA GLY A 18 19.67 35.40 -34.91
C GLY A 18 20.86 34.59 -35.41
N MET A 19 22.05 34.87 -34.86
CA MET A 19 23.27 34.16 -35.21
C MET A 19 23.06 32.68 -34.88
N LEU A 20 23.09 31.81 -35.89
CA LEU A 20 22.94 30.36 -35.70
C LEU A 20 24.26 29.78 -35.21
N TYR A 21 24.21 29.00 -34.13
CA TYR A 21 25.41 28.40 -33.55
C TYR A 21 25.89 27.19 -34.37
N THR A 22 27.21 27.06 -34.46
CA THR A 22 27.91 25.92 -35.04
C THR A 22 28.28 24.88 -33.97
N MET A 23 28.80 23.73 -34.40
CA MET A 23 29.33 22.73 -33.47
C MET A 23 30.47 23.27 -32.59
N GLN A 24 31.33 24.15 -33.13
CA GLN A 24 32.44 24.73 -32.38
C GLN A 24 31.95 25.66 -31.27
N ASP A 25 30.89 26.42 -31.54
CA ASP A 25 30.26 27.29 -30.53
C ASP A 25 29.67 26.45 -29.39
N LEU A 26 29.00 25.33 -29.72
CA LEU A 26 28.47 24.41 -28.71
C LEU A 26 29.57 23.74 -27.88
N GLU A 27 30.70 23.38 -28.48
CA GLU A 27 31.87 22.84 -27.75
C GLU A 27 32.48 23.88 -26.80
N ALA A 28 32.54 25.15 -27.20
CA ALA A 28 32.98 26.23 -26.33
C ALA A 28 32.03 26.46 -25.14
N LEU A 29 30.72 26.38 -25.37
CA LEU A 29 29.70 26.45 -24.31
C LEU A 29 29.75 25.24 -23.37
N GLU A 30 30.05 24.04 -23.88
CA GLU A 30 30.30 22.86 -23.06
C GLU A 30 31.50 23.08 -22.13
N GLY A 31 32.63 23.55 -22.68
CA GLY A 31 33.85 23.81 -21.92
C GLY A 31 33.69 24.88 -20.83
N THR A 32 32.72 25.80 -21.00
CA THR A 32 32.41 26.86 -20.02
C THR A 32 31.20 26.54 -19.13
N SER A 33 30.54 25.39 -19.33
CA SER A 33 29.32 24.99 -18.60
C SER A 33 28.18 26.02 -18.68
N ASN A 34 28.07 26.75 -19.80
CA ASN A 34 26.99 27.72 -20.01
C ASN A 34 25.71 27.01 -20.49
N TYR A 35 25.02 26.38 -19.54
CA TYR A 35 23.88 25.49 -19.82
C TYR A 35 22.71 26.20 -20.53
N THR A 36 22.37 27.42 -20.12
CA THR A 36 21.23 28.17 -20.67
C THR A 36 21.44 28.43 -22.15
N GLU A 37 22.55 29.08 -22.49
CA GLU A 37 22.88 29.42 -23.87
C GLU A 37 23.08 28.15 -24.72
N PHE A 38 23.71 27.12 -24.16
CA PHE A 38 23.87 25.85 -24.85
C PHE A 38 22.53 25.27 -25.28
N PHE A 39 21.56 25.15 -24.37
CA PHE A 39 20.27 24.55 -24.73
C PHE A 39 19.39 25.47 -25.58
N ASP A 40 19.60 26.79 -25.54
CA ASP A 40 18.89 27.75 -26.40
C ASP A 40 19.31 27.56 -27.86
N HIS A 41 20.59 27.24 -28.08
CA HIS A 41 21.20 27.18 -29.41
C HIS A 41 21.58 25.76 -29.89
N ALA A 42 21.48 24.73 -29.06
CA ALA A 42 21.88 23.37 -29.43
C ALA A 42 21.13 22.82 -30.67
N LYS A 43 19.91 23.30 -30.92
CA LYS A 43 19.12 22.92 -32.10
C LYS A 43 19.37 23.79 -33.33
N ASP A 44 20.18 24.84 -33.25
CA ASP A 44 20.59 25.64 -34.42
C ASP A 44 21.40 24.81 -35.41
N VAL A 45 22.18 23.85 -34.89
CA VAL A 45 22.83 22.82 -35.71
C VAL A 45 21.75 22.01 -36.43
N ARG A 46 21.83 22.00 -37.76
CA ARG A 46 20.86 21.33 -38.65
C ARG A 46 20.73 19.84 -38.29
N PRO A 47 19.54 19.23 -38.35
CA PRO A 47 19.34 17.82 -38.00
C PRO A 47 20.31 16.85 -38.69
N SER A 48 20.63 17.08 -39.97
CA SER A 48 21.60 16.25 -40.73
C SER A 48 23.04 16.32 -40.23
N LEU A 49 23.38 17.33 -39.42
CA LEU A 49 24.70 17.53 -38.83
C LEU A 49 24.77 17.12 -37.35
N ARG A 50 23.64 16.67 -36.76
CA ARG A 50 23.57 16.19 -35.37
C ARG A 50 24.06 14.76 -35.24
N GLY A 51 25.34 14.56 -35.58
CA GLY A 51 26.04 13.28 -35.48
C GLY A 51 26.41 12.92 -34.05
N ALA A 52 27.28 11.91 -33.90
CA ALA A 52 27.75 11.44 -32.60
C ALA A 52 28.36 12.55 -31.70
N PRO A 53 29.16 13.51 -32.23
CA PRO A 53 29.71 14.60 -31.41
C PRO A 53 28.62 15.47 -30.77
N TRP A 54 27.64 15.92 -31.56
CA TRP A 54 26.51 16.71 -31.07
C TRP A 54 25.73 15.96 -29.98
N LYS A 55 25.48 14.67 -30.19
CA LYS A 55 24.76 13.85 -29.21
C LYS A 55 25.52 13.77 -27.89
N LYS A 56 26.84 13.49 -27.96
CA LYS A 56 27.72 13.39 -26.80
C LYS A 56 27.72 14.68 -25.97
N ILE A 57 27.95 15.84 -26.60
CA ILE A 57 28.01 17.11 -25.89
C ILE A 57 26.63 17.50 -25.33
N THR A 58 25.54 17.15 -26.02
CA THR A 58 24.18 17.43 -25.56
C THR A 58 23.84 16.63 -24.31
N VAL A 59 24.15 15.33 -24.27
CA VAL A 59 23.96 14.48 -23.09
C VAL A 59 24.86 14.96 -21.94
N SER A 60 26.14 15.20 -22.22
CA SER A 60 27.13 15.72 -21.26
C SER A 60 26.67 17.01 -20.58
N MET A 61 26.19 17.98 -21.37
CA MET A 61 25.65 19.24 -20.86
C MET A 61 24.38 19.05 -20.06
N ALA A 62 23.50 18.14 -20.46
CA ALA A 62 22.23 17.91 -19.76
C ALA A 62 22.46 17.23 -18.42
N ASP A 63 23.38 16.26 -18.40
CA ASP A 63 23.83 15.61 -17.17
C ASP A 63 24.49 16.59 -16.22
N SER A 64 25.42 17.40 -16.71
CA SER A 64 26.15 18.38 -15.88
C SER A 64 25.21 19.47 -15.37
N TYR A 65 24.23 19.89 -16.17
CA TYR A 65 23.21 20.82 -15.74
C TYR A 65 22.37 20.27 -14.60
N ILE A 66 21.92 19.00 -14.68
CA ILE A 66 21.18 18.36 -13.59
C ILE A 66 22.05 18.25 -12.33
N ASP A 67 23.35 17.92 -12.44
CA ASP A 67 24.24 17.87 -11.27
C ASP A 67 24.37 19.22 -10.58
N MET A 68 24.49 20.30 -11.35
CA MET A 68 24.53 21.65 -10.80
C MET A 68 23.21 21.96 -10.07
N LEU A 69 22.07 21.62 -10.66
CA LEU A 69 20.74 21.86 -10.06
C LEU A 69 20.53 21.03 -8.78
N LEU A 70 20.97 19.77 -8.75
CA LEU A 70 20.88 18.90 -7.57
C LEU A 70 21.78 19.35 -6.41
N LYS A 71 22.87 20.08 -6.70
CA LYS A 71 23.74 20.71 -5.69
C LYS A 71 23.19 22.04 -5.19
N SER A 72 22.23 22.63 -5.90
CA SER A 72 21.64 23.91 -5.52
C SER A 72 20.69 23.76 -4.33
N PRO A 73 20.62 24.73 -3.40
CA PRO A 73 19.78 24.63 -2.21
C PRO A 73 18.28 24.64 -2.54
N VAL A 74 17.89 25.26 -3.65
CA VAL A 74 16.50 25.38 -4.10
C VAL A 74 16.44 25.06 -5.59
N ILE A 75 15.54 24.15 -5.97
CA ILE A 75 15.25 23.84 -7.37
C ILE A 75 14.10 24.75 -7.84
N GLY A 76 14.45 25.81 -8.58
CA GLY A 76 13.46 26.74 -9.13
C GLY A 76 12.56 26.10 -10.19
N GLN A 77 11.29 26.53 -10.24
CA GLN A 77 10.31 26.04 -11.22
C GLN A 77 10.74 26.27 -12.68
N LYS A 78 11.47 27.36 -12.96
CA LYS A 78 12.06 27.61 -14.29
C LYS A 78 13.07 26.54 -14.68
N HIS A 79 13.89 26.08 -13.74
CA HIS A 79 14.85 25.00 -13.98
C HIS A 79 14.13 23.68 -14.26
N VAL A 80 13.09 23.35 -13.48
CA VAL A 80 12.28 22.15 -13.73
C VAL A 80 11.60 22.20 -15.09
N ALA A 81 10.99 23.33 -15.45
CA ALA A 81 10.37 23.52 -16.76
C ALA A 81 11.39 23.33 -17.88
N ARG A 82 12.59 23.90 -17.76
CA ARG A 82 13.67 23.74 -18.73
C ARG A 82 14.10 22.27 -18.87
N ILE A 83 14.29 21.57 -17.76
CA ILE A 83 14.64 20.13 -17.78
C ILE A 83 13.54 19.30 -18.42
N ARG A 84 12.27 19.54 -18.09
CA ARG A 84 11.12 18.86 -18.73
C ARG A 84 11.10 19.10 -20.24
N GLU A 85 11.39 20.32 -20.68
CA GLU A 85 11.43 20.68 -22.09
C GLU A 85 12.55 19.94 -22.84
N ILE A 86 13.80 20.04 -22.36
CA ILE A 86 14.93 19.42 -23.07
C ILE A 86 14.88 17.90 -23.02
N SER A 87 14.32 17.32 -21.94
CA SER A 87 14.21 15.86 -21.79
C SER A 87 13.30 15.21 -22.83
N LYS A 88 12.48 15.99 -23.55
CA LYS A 88 11.65 15.51 -24.66
C LYS A 88 12.44 15.38 -25.97
N TRP A 89 13.70 15.82 -26.01
CA TRP A 89 14.54 15.69 -27.19
C TRP A 89 14.95 14.22 -27.34
N GLU A 90 14.89 13.68 -28.56
CA GLU A 90 15.16 12.26 -28.85
C GLU A 90 16.47 11.76 -28.24
N VAL A 91 17.55 12.57 -28.33
CA VAL A 91 18.87 12.21 -27.80
C VAL A 91 18.89 12.05 -26.28
N LEU A 92 18.09 12.84 -25.56
CA LEU A 92 18.02 12.79 -24.10
C LEU A 92 16.97 11.79 -23.62
N ASN A 93 15.84 11.69 -24.33
CA ASN A 93 14.76 10.78 -23.99
C ASN A 93 15.19 9.30 -24.11
N ASN A 94 16.07 9.00 -25.06
CA ASN A 94 16.56 7.65 -25.32
C ASN A 94 17.83 7.31 -24.52
N ASP A 95 18.37 8.24 -23.72
CA ASP A 95 19.53 7.98 -22.86
C ASP A 95 19.06 7.56 -21.45
N GLU A 96 19.31 6.31 -21.09
CA GLU A 96 18.84 5.74 -19.82
C GLU A 96 19.51 6.37 -18.59
N PHE A 97 20.78 6.79 -18.70
CA PHE A 97 21.51 7.40 -17.59
C PHE A 97 20.97 8.80 -17.31
N TYR A 98 20.80 9.60 -18.37
CA TYR A 98 20.15 10.89 -18.27
C TYR A 98 18.71 10.77 -17.76
N ALA A 99 17.93 9.80 -18.25
CA ALA A 99 16.57 9.57 -17.79
C ALA A 99 16.50 9.31 -16.27
N LYS A 100 17.38 8.45 -15.73
CA LYS A 100 17.49 8.21 -14.29
C LYS A 100 17.86 9.48 -13.52
N LYS A 101 18.77 10.29 -14.06
CA LYS A 101 19.22 11.53 -13.44
C LYS A 101 18.14 12.61 -13.45
N ARG A 102 17.41 12.76 -14.55
CA ARG A 102 16.21 13.60 -14.67
C ARG A 102 15.18 13.20 -13.61
N ASN A 103 14.87 11.91 -13.51
CA ASN A 103 13.91 11.41 -12.52
C ASN A 103 14.35 11.81 -11.10
N LYS A 104 15.64 11.67 -10.75
CA LYS A 104 16.19 12.13 -9.46
C LYS A 104 15.95 13.62 -9.19
N LEU A 105 16.15 14.49 -10.19
CA LEU A 105 15.87 15.92 -10.07
C LEU A 105 14.37 16.19 -9.84
N LEU A 106 13.50 15.52 -10.61
CA LEU A 106 12.05 15.69 -10.49
C LEU A 106 11.55 15.22 -9.13
N LEU A 107 12.06 14.11 -8.60
CA LEU A 107 11.78 13.66 -7.23
C LEU A 107 12.23 14.70 -6.18
N ALA A 108 13.41 15.31 -6.36
CA ALA A 108 13.88 16.36 -5.48
C ALA A 108 12.98 17.61 -5.53
N ALA A 109 12.49 17.98 -6.71
CA ALA A 109 11.54 19.08 -6.88
C ALA A 109 10.20 18.82 -6.17
N ILE A 110 9.66 17.60 -6.23
CA ILE A 110 8.44 17.23 -5.48
C ILE A 110 8.67 17.28 -3.97
N LYS A 111 9.80 16.76 -3.48
CA LYS A 111 10.16 16.87 -2.05
C LYS A 111 10.21 18.32 -1.59
N GLU A 112 10.78 19.20 -2.42
CA GLU A 112 10.85 20.63 -2.12
C GLU A 112 9.46 21.30 -2.16
N CYS A 113 8.60 20.92 -3.12
CA CYS A 113 7.22 21.38 -3.17
C CYS A 113 6.48 21.08 -1.84
N ILE A 114 6.61 19.85 -1.34
CA ILE A 114 6.02 19.40 -0.08
C ILE A 114 6.59 20.17 1.12
N LYS A 115 7.93 20.32 1.18
CA LYS A 115 8.60 21.06 2.27
C LYS A 115 8.13 22.51 2.37
N GLN A 116 7.88 23.15 1.23
CA GLN A 116 7.40 24.54 1.19
C GLN A 116 5.95 24.69 1.67
N LYS A 117 5.29 23.61 2.15
CA LYS A 117 3.89 23.59 2.58
C LYS A 117 2.95 24.22 1.56
N ARG A 118 3.28 24.06 0.26
CA ARG A 118 2.34 24.39 -0.80
C ARG A 118 1.11 23.50 -0.65
N ASP A 119 0.01 23.94 -1.22
CA ASP A 119 -1.20 23.13 -1.27
C ASP A 119 -0.87 21.72 -1.76
N GLU A 120 -1.27 20.73 -0.97
CA GLU A 120 -0.98 19.30 -1.16
C GLU A 120 -1.44 18.83 -2.54
N SER A 121 -2.60 19.34 -2.98
CA SER A 121 -3.15 19.07 -4.31
C SER A 121 -2.23 19.57 -5.43
N SER A 122 -1.52 20.68 -5.22
CA SER A 122 -0.60 21.26 -6.20
C SER A 122 0.64 20.39 -6.40
N CYS A 123 1.26 19.90 -5.32
CA CYS A 123 2.44 19.04 -5.42
C CYS A 123 2.08 17.68 -6.03
N GLN A 124 0.91 17.14 -5.71
CA GLN A 124 0.41 15.92 -6.33
C GLN A 124 0.15 16.09 -7.83
N ASN A 125 -0.49 17.20 -8.24
CA ASN A 125 -0.72 17.48 -9.65
C ASN A 125 0.61 17.61 -10.41
N GLN A 126 1.62 18.26 -9.82
CA GLN A 126 2.98 18.31 -10.40
C GLN A 126 3.59 16.92 -10.56
N ALA A 127 3.49 16.05 -9.56
CA ALA A 127 3.99 14.68 -9.65
C ALA A 127 3.30 13.89 -10.77
N ASN A 128 1.99 14.01 -10.90
CA ASN A 128 1.21 13.38 -11.97
C ASN A 128 1.61 13.90 -13.36
N GLU A 129 1.84 15.20 -13.50
CA GLU A 129 2.35 15.78 -14.74
C GLU A 129 3.74 15.25 -15.11
N TYR A 130 4.64 15.14 -14.13
CA TYR A 130 5.99 14.62 -14.36
C TYR A 130 5.95 13.18 -14.83
N PHE A 131 5.13 12.35 -14.19
CA PHE A 131 4.93 10.97 -14.58
C PHE A 131 4.31 10.83 -15.96
N LYS A 132 3.33 11.68 -16.30
CA LYS A 132 2.71 11.72 -17.63
C LYS A 132 3.71 12.07 -18.72
N ASP A 133 4.60 13.04 -18.47
CA ASP A 133 5.65 13.42 -19.42
C ASP A 133 6.71 12.31 -19.58
N PHE A 134 7.04 11.61 -18.48
CA PHE A 134 8.12 10.63 -18.43
C PHE A 134 7.67 9.34 -17.72
N PRO A 135 6.85 8.50 -18.38
CA PRO A 135 6.34 7.28 -17.78
C PRO A 135 7.48 6.27 -17.61
N ASP A 136 7.90 6.08 -16.37
CA ASP A 136 8.88 5.07 -15.96
C ASP A 136 8.39 4.36 -14.70
N LYS A 137 8.53 3.03 -14.67
CA LYS A 137 7.91 2.21 -13.62
C LYS A 137 8.46 2.55 -12.23
N GLU A 138 9.79 2.60 -12.10
CA GLU A 138 10.45 2.91 -10.83
C GLU A 138 10.18 4.35 -10.39
N PHE A 139 10.24 5.30 -11.34
CA PHE A 139 9.92 6.69 -11.07
C PHE A 139 8.50 6.89 -10.53
N GLY A 140 7.51 6.20 -11.10
CA GLY A 140 6.13 6.21 -10.60
C GLY A 140 6.04 5.74 -9.15
N VAL A 141 6.74 4.65 -8.80
CA VAL A 141 6.79 4.14 -7.42
C VAL A 141 7.46 5.12 -6.47
N ASP A 142 8.57 5.75 -6.88
CA ASP A 142 9.27 6.72 -6.05
C ASP A 142 8.44 7.99 -5.81
N LEU A 143 7.73 8.48 -6.84
CA LEU A 143 6.75 9.55 -6.68
C LEU A 143 5.64 9.15 -5.71
N ALA A 144 5.06 7.96 -5.90
CA ALA A 144 4.01 7.44 -5.04
C ALA A 144 4.47 7.35 -3.58
N LYS A 145 5.71 6.90 -3.34
CA LYS A 145 6.29 6.80 -2.01
C LYS A 145 6.40 8.17 -1.33
N ILE A 146 6.94 9.17 -2.03
CA ILE A 146 7.07 10.54 -1.51
C ILE A 146 5.71 11.12 -1.14
N LEU A 147 4.70 10.95 -2.00
CA LEU A 147 3.36 11.48 -1.76
C LEU A 147 2.66 10.74 -0.61
N TYR A 148 2.79 9.41 -0.55
CA TYR A 148 2.17 8.60 0.49
C TYR A 148 2.72 8.88 1.90
N GLU A 149 4.02 9.14 2.01
CA GLU A 149 4.66 9.53 3.29
C GLU A 149 4.10 10.84 3.84
N GLN A 150 3.72 11.79 2.97
CA GLN A 150 3.12 13.05 3.37
C GLN A 150 1.62 12.94 3.64
N SER A 151 0.94 12.13 2.82
CA SER A 151 -0.51 12.19 2.65
C SER A 151 -1.13 10.82 2.37
N PRO A 152 -1.17 9.92 3.36
CA PRO A 152 -1.68 8.56 3.18
C PRO A 152 -3.16 8.51 2.78
N ASN A 153 -3.92 9.58 3.06
CA ASN A 153 -5.36 9.65 2.80
C ASN A 153 -5.70 9.96 1.32
N GLN A 154 -4.73 10.28 0.46
CA GLN A 154 -4.93 10.56 -0.97
C GLN A 154 -4.68 9.31 -1.85
N ALA A 155 -5.18 8.15 -1.41
CA ALA A 155 -4.85 6.86 -2.01
C ALA A 155 -5.18 6.75 -3.52
N GLN A 156 -6.26 7.36 -3.99
CA GLN A 156 -6.73 7.19 -5.37
C GLN A 156 -5.84 7.88 -6.41
N SER A 157 -5.25 9.03 -6.09
CA SER A 157 -4.33 9.74 -6.98
C SER A 157 -2.92 9.15 -6.95
N ILE A 158 -2.50 8.60 -5.81
CA ILE A 158 -1.23 7.89 -5.66
C ILE A 158 -1.27 6.54 -6.38
N TRP A 159 -2.45 5.89 -6.41
CA TRP A 159 -2.67 4.59 -7.04
C TRP A 159 -2.21 4.55 -8.51
N GLU A 160 -2.59 5.55 -9.30
CA GLU A 160 -2.30 5.60 -10.74
C GLU A 160 -0.79 5.59 -11.05
N LEU A 161 0.02 6.21 -10.18
CA LEU A 161 1.49 6.22 -10.31
C LEU A 161 2.11 4.82 -10.15
N THR A 162 1.42 3.92 -9.43
CA THR A 162 1.92 2.57 -9.16
C THR A 162 1.48 1.53 -10.20
N LEU A 163 0.48 1.85 -11.03
CA LEU A 163 -0.12 0.92 -11.98
C LEU A 163 0.92 0.25 -12.91
N PRO A 164 1.83 0.99 -13.57
CA PRO A 164 2.78 0.35 -14.47
C PRO A 164 3.75 -0.62 -13.79
N MET A 165 4.03 -0.43 -12.50
CA MET A 165 4.84 -1.37 -11.71
C MET A 165 4.05 -2.64 -11.40
N ILE A 166 2.85 -2.51 -10.83
CA ILE A 166 2.06 -3.66 -10.34
C ILE A 166 1.52 -4.53 -11.48
N SER A 167 1.37 -3.97 -12.67
CA SER A 167 0.91 -4.67 -13.87
C SER A 167 2.05 -5.30 -14.68
N SER A 168 3.29 -5.30 -14.17
CA SER A 168 4.47 -5.91 -14.81
C SER A 168 5.13 -6.98 -13.95
N GLU A 169 6.05 -7.74 -14.56
CA GLU A 169 6.92 -8.73 -13.90
C GLU A 169 7.74 -8.11 -12.74
N TYR A 170 8.14 -6.84 -12.86
CA TYR A 170 8.87 -6.13 -11.83
C TYR A 170 8.07 -5.94 -10.53
N GLY A 171 6.75 -6.09 -10.59
CA GLY A 171 5.87 -6.06 -9.42
C GLY A 171 6.26 -7.06 -8.33
N GLU A 172 6.98 -8.15 -8.67
CA GLU A 172 7.54 -9.11 -7.70
C GLU A 172 8.39 -8.42 -6.61
N PHE A 173 9.11 -7.36 -6.96
CA PHE A 173 10.04 -6.68 -6.06
C PHE A 173 9.40 -5.56 -5.23
N TYR A 174 8.16 -5.17 -5.56
CA TYR A 174 7.53 -3.96 -5.04
C TYR A 174 6.17 -4.19 -4.38
N CYS A 175 5.40 -5.21 -4.77
CA CYS A 175 4.03 -5.38 -4.27
C CYS A 175 3.91 -5.79 -2.80
N ASN A 176 5.00 -6.19 -2.16
CA ASN A 176 5.09 -6.41 -0.71
C ASN A 176 5.68 -5.22 0.06
N LYS A 177 5.95 -4.08 -0.60
CA LYS A 177 6.56 -2.87 -0.01
C LYS A 177 5.55 -1.72 0.06
N THR A 178 5.73 -0.83 1.03
CA THR A 178 5.03 0.46 1.10
C THR A 178 5.53 1.37 -0.04
N PRO A 179 4.65 2.11 -0.74
CA PRO A 179 3.21 2.28 -0.47
C PRO A 179 2.30 1.25 -1.15
N ILE A 180 2.80 0.51 -2.14
CA ILE A 180 2.00 -0.40 -2.97
C ILE A 180 1.20 -1.42 -2.15
N LEU A 181 1.84 -2.04 -1.14
CA LEU A 181 1.18 -3.01 -0.26
C LEU A 181 -0.08 -2.40 0.40
N GLN A 182 -0.02 -1.17 0.89
CA GLN A 182 -1.15 -0.54 1.57
C GLN A 182 -2.23 -0.13 0.58
N LEU A 183 -1.83 0.47 -0.54
CA LEU A 183 -2.75 0.87 -1.60
C LEU A 183 -3.50 -0.34 -2.18
N LEU A 184 -2.82 -1.48 -2.39
CA LEU A 184 -3.47 -2.71 -2.84
C LEU A 184 -4.50 -3.22 -1.81
N LYS A 185 -4.16 -3.25 -0.52
CA LYS A 185 -5.10 -3.66 0.53
C LYS A 185 -6.35 -2.79 0.53
N GLU A 186 -6.18 -1.47 0.46
CA GLU A 186 -7.27 -0.52 0.42
C GLU A 186 -8.13 -0.69 -0.85
N LYS A 187 -7.49 -0.86 -2.01
CA LYS A 187 -8.20 -1.03 -3.29
C LYS A 187 -9.00 -2.33 -3.34
N ILE A 188 -8.46 -3.43 -2.81
CA ILE A 188 -9.14 -4.74 -2.78
C ILE A 188 -10.36 -4.70 -1.85
N ILE A 189 -10.27 -4.02 -0.71
CA ILE A 189 -11.39 -3.92 0.25
C ILE A 189 -12.46 -2.94 -0.23
N SER A 190 -12.05 -1.80 -0.83
CA SER A 190 -12.98 -0.73 -1.21
C SER A 190 -13.65 -0.93 -2.56
N SER A 191 -13.10 -1.76 -3.45
CA SER A 191 -13.62 -1.94 -4.81
C SER A 191 -14.35 -3.26 -5.00
N SER A 192 -15.52 -3.19 -5.63
CA SER A 192 -16.25 -4.38 -6.12
C SER A 192 -15.53 -5.08 -7.28
N LYS A 193 -14.61 -4.39 -7.97
CA LYS A 193 -13.79 -4.95 -9.04
C LYS A 193 -12.32 -4.92 -8.62
N HIS A 194 -11.73 -6.10 -8.45
CA HIS A 194 -10.33 -6.19 -8.06
C HIS A 194 -9.40 -5.57 -9.11
N PRO A 195 -8.32 -4.90 -8.68
CA PRO A 195 -7.36 -4.33 -9.60
C PRO A 195 -6.69 -5.43 -10.43
N GLU A 196 -6.43 -5.13 -11.70
CA GLU A 196 -5.67 -6.01 -12.57
C GLU A 196 -4.19 -5.91 -12.19
N ILE A 197 -3.68 -6.96 -11.56
CA ILE A 197 -2.29 -7.05 -11.08
C ILE A 197 -1.58 -8.21 -11.76
N HIS A 198 -0.29 -8.02 -12.04
CA HIS A 198 0.53 -9.07 -12.62
C HIS A 198 0.60 -10.30 -11.69
N PRO A 199 0.68 -11.53 -12.22
CA PRO A 199 0.78 -12.74 -11.40
C PRO A 199 1.93 -12.71 -10.37
N ASP A 200 3.09 -12.15 -10.74
CA ASP A 200 4.25 -12.07 -9.84
C ASP A 200 4.01 -11.09 -8.67
N CYS A 201 3.40 -9.94 -8.97
CA CYS A 201 2.92 -8.99 -7.97
C CYS A 201 1.91 -9.66 -7.02
N ARG A 202 0.91 -10.36 -7.59
CA ARG A 202 -0.12 -11.09 -6.82
C ARG A 202 0.51 -12.09 -5.86
N LYS A 203 1.48 -12.88 -6.33
CA LYS A 203 2.16 -13.91 -5.53
C LYS A 203 2.83 -13.32 -4.29
N VAL A 204 3.64 -12.27 -4.44
CA VAL A 204 4.35 -11.65 -3.30
C VAL A 204 3.40 -10.88 -2.38
N PHE A 205 2.37 -10.25 -2.93
CA PHE A 205 1.32 -9.58 -2.16
C PHE A 205 0.56 -10.58 -1.29
N VAL A 206 0.04 -11.66 -1.89
CA VAL A 206 -0.70 -12.72 -1.17
C VAL A 206 0.17 -13.31 -0.06
N LYS A 207 1.41 -13.70 -0.35
CA LYS A 207 2.32 -14.24 0.66
C LYS A 207 2.53 -13.27 1.83
N LYS A 208 2.62 -11.96 1.55
CA LYS A 208 2.75 -10.95 2.59
C LYS A 208 1.47 -10.84 3.43
N VAL A 209 0.29 -10.83 2.81
CA VAL A 209 -0.99 -10.79 3.55
C VAL A 209 -1.24 -12.07 4.34
N GLU A 210 -0.84 -13.24 3.83
CA GLU A 210 -0.91 -14.51 4.58
C GLU A 210 -0.11 -14.48 5.88
N SER A 211 1.04 -13.79 5.89
CA SER A 211 1.85 -13.61 7.12
C SER A 211 1.16 -12.74 8.19
N GLU A 212 0.07 -12.06 7.84
CA GLU A 212 -0.74 -11.23 8.75
C GLU A 212 -1.99 -11.97 9.26
N LEU A 213 -2.17 -13.25 8.89
CA LEU A 213 -3.16 -14.10 9.52
C LEU A 213 -2.80 -14.35 11.00
N PRO A 214 -3.80 -14.50 11.89
CA PRO A 214 -5.23 -14.64 11.63
C PRO A 214 -6.04 -13.33 11.72
N THR A 215 -5.46 -12.16 11.36
CA THR A 215 -6.18 -10.89 11.49
C THR A 215 -7.43 -10.84 10.59
N PRO A 216 -8.57 -10.27 11.05
CA PRO A 216 -9.80 -10.18 10.25
C PRO A 216 -9.59 -9.51 8.89
N LYS A 217 -8.78 -8.43 8.85
CA LYS A 217 -8.47 -7.69 7.62
C LYS A 217 -7.70 -8.55 6.62
N ALA A 218 -6.71 -9.33 7.07
CA ALA A 218 -5.95 -10.23 6.19
C ALA A 218 -6.86 -11.30 5.56
N PHE A 219 -7.75 -11.90 6.35
CA PHE A 219 -8.73 -12.84 5.82
C PHE A 219 -9.66 -12.21 4.78
N GLU A 220 -10.20 -11.02 5.04
CA GLU A 220 -11.09 -10.32 4.11
C GLU A 220 -10.41 -10.05 2.76
N ILE A 221 -9.15 -9.60 2.78
CA ILE A 221 -8.34 -9.38 1.57
C ILE A 221 -8.12 -10.69 0.82
N LEU A 222 -7.66 -11.75 1.51
CA LEU A 222 -7.35 -13.03 0.87
C LEU A 222 -8.60 -13.74 0.34
N MET A 223 -9.74 -13.60 1.03
CA MET A 223 -11.05 -14.07 0.55
C MET A 223 -11.46 -13.35 -0.73
N ALA A 224 -11.37 -12.02 -0.75
CA ALA A 224 -11.69 -11.21 -1.92
C ALA A 224 -10.83 -11.61 -3.14
N MET A 225 -9.55 -11.88 -2.93
CA MET A 225 -8.64 -12.34 -3.98
C MET A 225 -8.78 -13.82 -4.37
N ASN A 226 -9.68 -14.58 -3.74
CA ASN A 226 -9.75 -16.04 -3.82
C ASN A 226 -8.38 -16.71 -3.65
N ALA A 227 -7.62 -16.25 -2.65
CA ALA A 227 -6.25 -16.69 -2.36
C ALA A 227 -6.16 -17.62 -1.14
N LEU A 228 -7.27 -17.89 -0.45
CA LEU A 228 -7.30 -18.83 0.67
C LEU A 228 -7.49 -20.27 0.19
N SER A 229 -6.72 -21.19 0.77
CA SER A 229 -7.02 -22.63 0.71
C SER A 229 -8.33 -22.95 1.44
N ASP A 230 -8.97 -24.07 1.12
CA ASP A 230 -10.21 -24.47 1.79
C ASP A 230 -10.06 -24.63 3.30
N ASN A 231 -8.87 -24.99 3.78
CA ASN A 231 -8.58 -25.06 5.21
C ASN A 231 -8.54 -23.67 5.84
N ARG A 232 -7.90 -22.69 5.19
CA ARG A 232 -7.90 -21.30 5.65
C ARG A 232 -9.27 -20.63 5.52
N LYS A 233 -10.09 -21.01 4.53
CA LYS A 233 -11.50 -20.58 4.44
C LYS A 233 -12.30 -21.10 5.63
N SER A 234 -12.19 -22.39 5.97
CA SER A 234 -12.86 -22.94 7.15
C SER A 234 -12.41 -22.26 8.45
N GLN A 235 -11.12 -21.98 8.59
CA GLN A 235 -10.61 -21.19 9.71
C GLN A 235 -11.25 -19.80 9.79
N TYR A 236 -11.29 -19.07 8.68
CA TYR A 236 -11.89 -17.74 8.62
C TYR A 236 -13.33 -17.76 9.12
N TYR A 237 -14.14 -18.69 8.59
CA TYR A 237 -15.55 -18.80 8.97
C TYR A 237 -15.73 -19.24 10.42
N LEU A 238 -14.85 -20.09 10.96
CA LEU A 238 -14.85 -20.41 12.39
C LEU A 238 -14.58 -19.15 13.23
N ILE A 239 -13.54 -18.38 12.92
CA ILE A 239 -13.19 -17.17 13.68
C ILE A 239 -14.31 -16.12 13.57
N LYS A 240 -14.89 -15.93 12.37
CA LYS A 240 -16.04 -15.02 12.17
C LYS A 240 -17.26 -15.48 12.97
N LEU A 241 -17.54 -16.79 13.00
CA LEU A 241 -18.64 -17.35 13.79
C LEU A 241 -18.40 -17.11 15.29
N LEU A 242 -17.21 -17.42 15.80
CA LEU A 242 -16.85 -17.24 17.22
C LEU A 242 -16.92 -15.77 17.65
N ASN A 243 -16.60 -14.83 16.75
CA ASN A 243 -16.68 -13.38 17.00
C ASN A 243 -18.03 -12.73 16.63
N ALA A 244 -19.03 -13.51 16.22
CA ALA A 244 -20.31 -12.94 15.80
C ALA A 244 -21.13 -12.45 17.02
N LYS A 245 -21.49 -11.16 17.03
CA LYS A 245 -22.50 -10.61 17.96
C LYS A 245 -23.92 -10.96 17.53
N GLU A 246 -24.12 -11.12 16.22
CA GLU A 246 -25.37 -11.55 15.59
C GLU A 246 -25.07 -12.49 14.43
N LEU A 247 -25.93 -13.48 14.24
CA LEU A 247 -25.76 -14.51 13.21
C LEU A 247 -26.69 -14.26 12.03
N THR A 248 -26.10 -13.80 10.94
CA THR A 248 -26.75 -13.82 9.61
C THR A 248 -26.86 -15.26 9.11
N THR A 249 -27.78 -15.52 8.18
CA THR A 249 -27.93 -16.84 7.55
C THR A 249 -26.62 -17.34 6.94
N HIS A 250 -25.88 -16.46 6.26
CA HIS A 250 -24.60 -16.82 5.63
C HIS A 250 -23.52 -17.19 6.65
N HIS A 251 -23.35 -16.38 7.72
CA HIS A 251 -22.37 -16.69 8.77
C HIS A 251 -22.70 -18.00 9.49
N TRP A 252 -23.98 -18.27 9.70
CA TRP A 252 -24.44 -19.53 10.27
C TRP A 252 -24.07 -20.72 9.38
N GLU A 253 -24.42 -20.69 8.10
CA GLU A 253 -24.20 -21.81 7.18
C GLU A 253 -22.71 -22.12 7.00
N GLU A 254 -21.90 -21.10 6.68
CA GLU A 254 -20.47 -21.30 6.45
C GLU A 254 -19.71 -21.61 7.75
N GLY A 255 -20.12 -21.02 8.88
CA GLY A 255 -19.57 -21.34 10.19
C GLY A 255 -19.87 -22.78 10.61
N PHE A 256 -21.09 -23.27 10.39
CA PHE A 256 -21.44 -24.66 10.66
C PHE A 256 -20.68 -25.64 9.77
N LYS A 257 -20.53 -25.31 8.48
CA LYS A 257 -19.74 -26.11 7.55
C LYS A 257 -18.28 -26.17 8.00
N ALA A 258 -17.71 -25.05 8.45
CA ALA A 258 -16.38 -25.00 9.03
C ALA A 258 -16.25 -25.90 10.27
N ILE A 259 -17.19 -25.80 11.23
CA ILE A 259 -17.17 -26.65 12.44
C ILE A 259 -17.26 -28.13 12.06
N LYS A 260 -18.18 -28.52 11.18
CA LYS A 260 -18.32 -29.94 10.76
C LYS A 260 -17.06 -30.49 10.11
N LYS A 261 -16.35 -29.68 9.32
CA LYS A 261 -15.08 -30.09 8.69
C LYS A 261 -14.02 -30.45 9.73
N LEU A 262 -13.98 -29.74 10.87
CA LEU A 262 -13.05 -30.02 11.97
C LEU A 262 -13.31 -31.39 12.60
N GLY A 263 -14.56 -31.86 12.58
CA GLY A 263 -14.90 -33.20 13.07
C GLY A 263 -14.14 -34.30 12.33
N THR A 264 -13.85 -34.09 11.03
CA THR A 264 -13.17 -35.06 10.16
C THR A 264 -11.69 -34.76 9.90
N ASP A 265 -11.22 -33.53 10.12
CA ASP A 265 -9.85 -33.10 9.83
C ASP A 265 -9.06 -32.82 11.11
N HIS A 266 -8.47 -33.88 11.70
CA HIS A 266 -7.69 -33.80 12.93
C HIS A 266 -6.46 -32.89 12.82
N LYS A 267 -5.81 -32.84 11.66
CA LYS A 267 -4.64 -31.98 11.47
C LYS A 267 -5.07 -30.51 11.54
N LEU A 268 -6.16 -30.17 10.86
CA LEU A 268 -6.72 -28.82 10.93
C LEU A 268 -7.12 -28.43 12.36
N ARG A 269 -7.68 -29.35 13.16
CA ARG A 269 -7.96 -29.07 14.58
C ARG A 269 -6.72 -28.68 15.36
N ASN A 270 -5.65 -29.47 15.22
CA ASN A 270 -4.40 -29.22 15.93
C ASN A 270 -3.76 -27.91 15.48
N ASP A 271 -3.67 -27.67 14.17
CA ASP A 271 -3.12 -26.43 13.61
C ASP A 271 -3.89 -25.21 14.13
N LEU A 272 -5.23 -25.26 14.12
CA LEU A 272 -6.07 -24.19 14.64
C LEU A 272 -5.93 -23.98 16.15
N LEU A 273 -5.83 -25.06 16.91
CA LEU A 273 -5.66 -24.99 18.36
C LEU A 273 -4.34 -24.30 18.73
N GLU A 274 -3.25 -24.63 18.04
CA GLU A 274 -1.96 -23.96 18.23
C GLU A 274 -2.05 -22.47 17.87
N GLU A 275 -2.77 -22.12 16.81
CA GLU A 275 -2.99 -20.71 16.48
C GLU A 275 -3.81 -19.98 17.56
N PHE A 276 -4.92 -20.58 18.07
CA PHE A 276 -5.71 -20.01 19.17
C PHE A 276 -4.90 -19.82 20.46
N LYS A 277 -3.91 -20.67 20.72
CA LYS A 277 -3.03 -20.55 21.88
C LYS A 277 -2.18 -19.29 21.85
N THR A 278 -1.86 -18.76 20.66
CA THR A 278 -1.06 -17.54 20.49
C THR A 278 -1.86 -16.25 20.71
N LEU A 279 -3.19 -16.33 20.74
CA LEU A 279 -4.05 -15.17 20.94
C LEU A 279 -4.04 -14.73 22.41
N THR A 280 -4.02 -13.42 22.61
CA THR A 280 -4.19 -12.78 23.93
C THR A 280 -5.62 -12.97 24.41
N THR A 281 -6.60 -12.67 23.54
CA THR A 281 -8.04 -12.87 23.76
C THR A 281 -8.60 -13.86 22.75
N ILE A 282 -9.30 -14.88 23.23
CA ILE A 282 -9.92 -15.90 22.40
C ILE A 282 -11.26 -15.38 21.86
N PRO A 283 -11.52 -15.49 20.54
CA PRO A 283 -12.84 -15.25 19.96
C PRO A 283 -13.93 -16.07 20.65
N ASP A 284 -14.86 -15.41 21.35
CA ASP A 284 -15.87 -16.11 22.16
C ASP A 284 -17.25 -15.43 22.23
N LEU A 285 -17.44 -14.33 21.51
CA LEU A 285 -18.67 -13.52 21.51
C LEU A 285 -19.92 -14.34 21.18
N ILE A 286 -19.74 -15.42 20.41
CA ILE A 286 -20.82 -16.33 20.04
C ILE A 286 -21.55 -16.94 21.24
N PHE A 287 -20.89 -17.07 22.39
CA PHE A 287 -21.50 -17.59 23.61
C PHE A 287 -22.39 -16.56 24.31
N SER A 288 -22.33 -15.30 23.89
CA SER A 288 -23.04 -14.16 24.51
C SER A 288 -24.13 -13.54 23.63
N ILE A 289 -24.46 -14.15 22.49
CA ILE A 289 -25.48 -13.63 21.57
C ILE A 289 -26.88 -13.70 22.18
N ASN A 290 -27.77 -12.81 21.72
CA ASN A 290 -29.16 -12.75 22.19
C ASN A 290 -30.00 -14.01 21.84
N ASP A 291 -29.65 -14.71 20.76
CA ASP A 291 -30.31 -15.95 20.36
C ASP A 291 -29.68 -17.15 21.09
N GLU A 292 -30.16 -17.40 22.31
CA GLU A 292 -29.65 -18.49 23.16
C GLU A 292 -29.74 -19.87 22.49
N LYS A 293 -30.78 -20.11 21.66
CA LYS A 293 -30.92 -21.39 20.95
C LYS A 293 -29.78 -21.57 19.96
N LYS A 294 -29.45 -20.53 19.19
CA LYS A 294 -28.31 -20.57 18.27
C LYS A 294 -26.99 -20.77 19.02
N ALA A 295 -26.78 -20.05 20.13
CA ALA A 295 -25.60 -20.19 20.97
C ALA A 295 -25.44 -21.63 21.51
N LEU A 296 -26.53 -22.25 21.96
CA LEU A 296 -26.58 -23.64 22.41
C LEU A 296 -26.20 -24.61 21.29
N VAL A 297 -26.81 -24.49 20.10
CA VAL A 297 -26.52 -25.39 18.98
C VAL A 297 -25.07 -25.26 18.55
N ILE A 298 -24.52 -24.05 18.44
CA ILE A 298 -23.11 -23.84 18.12
C ILE A 298 -22.20 -24.47 19.18
N SER A 299 -22.47 -24.20 20.46
CA SER A 299 -21.69 -24.78 21.56
C SER A 299 -21.67 -26.30 21.52
N LYS A 300 -22.83 -26.92 21.23
CA LYS A 300 -22.94 -28.36 21.02
C LYS A 300 -22.13 -28.83 19.81
N GLN A 301 -22.20 -28.12 18.68
CA GLN A 301 -21.42 -28.51 17.49
C GLN A 301 -19.92 -28.37 17.69
N ILE A 302 -19.45 -27.32 18.37
CA ILE A 302 -18.04 -27.17 18.71
C ILE A 302 -17.63 -28.34 19.63
N SER A 303 -18.43 -28.68 20.64
CA SER A 303 -18.12 -29.80 21.52
C SER A 303 -18.01 -31.15 20.80
N LEU A 304 -18.82 -31.36 19.76
CA LEU A 304 -18.80 -32.61 19.00
C LEU A 304 -17.64 -32.68 18.01
N ASN A 305 -17.26 -31.55 17.40
CA ASN A 305 -16.36 -31.53 16.25
C ASN A 305 -14.99 -30.92 16.55
N PHE A 306 -14.86 -30.15 17.63
CA PHE A 306 -13.61 -29.53 18.08
C PHE A 306 -13.57 -29.39 19.62
N PRO A 307 -13.71 -30.50 20.37
CA PRO A 307 -13.74 -30.48 21.84
C PRO A 307 -12.47 -29.88 22.45
N GLU A 308 -11.31 -30.08 21.82
CA GLU A 308 -10.01 -29.62 22.33
C GLU A 308 -9.95 -28.08 22.45
N PHE A 309 -10.69 -27.36 21.61
CA PHE A 309 -10.84 -25.91 21.73
C PHE A 309 -11.60 -25.51 23.01
N LEU A 310 -12.67 -26.24 23.37
CA LEU A 310 -13.44 -25.95 24.58
C LEU A 310 -12.67 -26.30 25.85
N ASP A 311 -11.88 -27.37 25.83
CA ASP A 311 -10.97 -27.72 26.93
C ASP A 311 -9.92 -26.62 27.13
N PHE A 312 -9.30 -26.14 26.04
CA PHE A 312 -8.36 -25.02 26.10
C PHE A 312 -9.03 -23.73 26.59
N TYR A 313 -10.19 -23.37 26.05
CA TYR A 313 -10.95 -22.18 26.40
C TYR A 313 -11.35 -22.16 27.88
N THR A 314 -11.93 -23.26 28.38
CA THR A 314 -12.34 -23.38 29.78
C THR A 314 -11.14 -23.37 30.73
N GLY A 315 -10.03 -24.02 30.36
CA GLY A 315 -8.78 -23.97 31.13
C GLY A 315 -8.24 -22.55 31.27
N ARG A 316 -8.13 -21.80 30.16
CA ARG A 316 -7.74 -20.37 30.16
C ARG A 316 -8.68 -19.53 31.03
N CYS A 317 -9.99 -19.73 30.89
CA CYS A 317 -10.96 -19.00 31.68
C CYS A 317 -10.80 -19.26 33.18
N LEU A 318 -10.71 -20.53 33.60
CA LEU A 318 -10.61 -20.87 35.02
C LEU A 318 -9.34 -20.31 35.64
N LYS A 319 -8.21 -20.32 34.93
CA LYS A 319 -6.96 -19.71 35.38
C LYS A 319 -7.09 -18.19 35.56
N TRP A 320 -7.79 -17.51 34.64
CA TRP A 320 -8.08 -16.08 34.78
C TRP A 320 -9.00 -15.78 35.97
N LEU A 321 -10.13 -16.50 36.09
CA LEU A 321 -11.09 -16.33 37.19
C LEU A 321 -10.49 -16.67 38.58
N SER A 322 -9.51 -17.56 38.65
CA SER A 322 -8.83 -17.91 39.90
C SER A 322 -7.57 -17.11 40.18
N ALA A 323 -7.20 -16.18 39.28
CA ALA A 323 -5.92 -15.47 39.31
C ALA A 323 -4.69 -16.40 39.43
N GLU A 324 -4.77 -17.62 38.90
CA GLU A 324 -3.68 -18.61 38.89
C GLU A 324 -2.54 -18.19 37.91
N GLU A 325 -2.89 -17.42 36.87
CA GLU A 325 -1.93 -16.92 35.87
C GLU A 325 -2.12 -15.41 35.65
N ASN A 326 -1.04 -14.72 35.27
CA ASN A 326 -1.07 -13.31 34.92
C ASN A 326 -1.44 -13.14 33.44
N PHE A 327 -2.51 -12.38 33.18
CA PHE A 327 -2.95 -12.01 31.84
C PHE A 327 -2.83 -10.48 31.68
N PRO A 328 -1.68 -9.96 31.20
CA PRO A 328 -1.41 -8.52 31.19
C PRO A 328 -2.39 -7.73 30.32
N ASP A 329 -2.96 -8.37 29.30
CA ASP A 329 -3.92 -7.77 28.38
C ASP A 329 -5.39 -7.90 28.83
N GLY A 330 -5.62 -8.35 30.07
CA GLY A 330 -6.95 -8.48 30.66
C GLY A 330 -7.59 -9.86 30.48
N ASN A 331 -8.92 -9.91 30.41
CA ASN A 331 -9.66 -11.18 30.33
C ASN A 331 -9.43 -11.90 28.99
N PRO A 332 -8.80 -13.09 28.98
CA PRO A 332 -8.56 -13.85 27.75
C PRO A 332 -9.84 -14.49 27.17
N THR A 333 -10.91 -14.58 27.95
CA THR A 333 -12.20 -15.22 27.60
C THR A 333 -13.39 -14.38 28.10
N PRO A 334 -13.68 -13.23 27.45
CA PRO A 334 -14.72 -12.29 27.88
C PRO A 334 -16.11 -12.90 28.09
N SER A 335 -16.48 -13.91 27.29
CA SER A 335 -17.80 -14.54 27.30
C SER A 335 -17.86 -15.80 28.17
N CYS A 336 -16.87 -16.03 29.02
CA CYS A 336 -16.72 -17.29 29.76
C CYS A 336 -17.92 -17.64 30.64
N HIS A 337 -18.49 -16.69 31.38
CA HIS A 337 -19.66 -16.97 32.21
C HIS A 337 -20.87 -17.43 31.39
N ASN A 338 -21.05 -16.86 30.20
CA ASN A 338 -22.14 -17.24 29.30
C ASN A 338 -21.89 -18.64 28.74
N TYR A 339 -20.65 -18.94 28.33
CA TYR A 339 -20.27 -20.28 27.92
C TYR A 339 -20.56 -21.32 29.01
N PHE A 340 -20.19 -21.08 30.28
CA PHE A 340 -20.46 -22.04 31.37
C PHE A 340 -21.96 -22.28 31.63
N LYS A 341 -22.83 -21.31 31.34
CA LYS A 341 -24.29 -21.53 31.36
C LYS A 341 -24.70 -22.50 30.25
N LEU A 342 -24.20 -22.28 29.03
CA LEU A 342 -24.47 -23.14 27.88
C LEU A 342 -23.91 -24.55 28.09
N ALA A 343 -22.68 -24.66 28.60
CA ALA A 343 -21.97 -25.92 28.78
C ALA A 343 -22.66 -26.88 29.73
N LYS A 344 -23.38 -26.36 30.74
CA LYS A 344 -24.23 -27.17 31.63
C LYS A 344 -25.41 -27.79 30.90
N ILE A 345 -25.95 -27.11 29.88
CA ILE A 345 -27.13 -27.55 29.13
C ILE A 345 -26.74 -28.54 28.04
N VAL A 346 -25.64 -28.28 27.33
CA VAL A 346 -25.20 -29.12 26.20
C VAL A 346 -24.14 -30.16 26.57
N GLU A 347 -23.80 -30.26 27.86
CA GLU A 347 -22.82 -31.20 28.42
C GLU A 347 -21.44 -31.12 27.73
N SER A 348 -21.04 -29.91 27.34
CA SER A 348 -19.80 -29.67 26.58
C SER A 348 -18.55 -29.43 27.43
N SER A 349 -18.67 -29.53 28.76
CA SER A 349 -17.54 -29.40 29.69
C SER A 349 -17.56 -30.54 30.71
N PRO A 350 -16.40 -31.14 31.05
CA PRO A 350 -16.33 -32.20 32.04
C PRO A 350 -16.83 -31.77 33.42
N GLY A 351 -17.43 -32.70 34.18
CA GLY A 351 -17.93 -32.46 35.54
C GLY A 351 -16.91 -31.78 36.49
N PRO A 352 -15.63 -32.19 36.53
CA PRO A 352 -14.60 -31.52 37.33
C PRO A 352 -14.40 -30.05 36.97
N VAL A 353 -14.45 -29.70 35.68
CA VAL A 353 -14.30 -28.33 35.18
C VAL A 353 -15.48 -27.48 35.64
N LEU A 354 -16.71 -28.00 35.52
CA LEU A 354 -17.93 -27.34 36.00
C LEU A 354 -17.91 -27.15 37.52
N LYS A 355 -17.39 -28.13 38.28
CA LYS A 355 -17.23 -28.04 39.73
C LYS A 355 -16.24 -26.93 40.11
N LYS A 356 -15.07 -26.87 39.47
CA LYS A 356 -14.07 -25.82 39.71
C LYS A 356 -14.65 -24.43 39.42
N TYR A 357 -15.36 -24.26 38.31
CA TYR A 357 -16.07 -23.01 38.00
C TYR A 357 -17.04 -22.60 39.13
N ASN A 358 -17.92 -23.51 39.54
CA ASN A 358 -18.90 -23.21 40.59
C ASN A 358 -18.23 -22.85 41.93
N GLN A 359 -17.13 -23.52 42.29
CA GLN A 359 -16.35 -23.20 43.50
C GLN A 359 -15.80 -21.77 43.48
N ILE A 360 -15.20 -21.35 42.36
CA ILE A 360 -14.70 -19.98 42.18
C ILE A 360 -15.87 -18.98 42.33
N MET A 361 -16.98 -19.22 41.64
CA MET A 361 -18.14 -18.32 41.69
C MET A 361 -18.77 -18.22 43.08
N THR A 362 -18.75 -19.29 43.89
CA THR A 362 -19.23 -19.25 45.27
C THR A 362 -18.28 -18.43 46.15
N SER A 363 -16.96 -18.60 45.99
CA SER A 363 -15.96 -17.84 46.78
C SER A 363 -16.05 -16.32 46.57
N TRP A 364 -16.54 -15.88 45.41
CA TRP A 364 -16.76 -14.47 45.10
C TRP A 364 -18.05 -13.89 45.67
N LYS A 365 -18.98 -14.74 46.14
CA LYS A 365 -20.22 -14.30 46.80
C LYS A 365 -20.08 -14.22 48.32
N GLU A 366 -19.10 -14.94 48.86
CA GLU A 366 -18.83 -15.02 50.30
C GLU A 366 -17.84 -13.94 50.78
N ASN A 367 -17.16 -13.28 49.84
CA ASN A 367 -16.39 -12.06 50.05
C ASN A 367 -17.17 -10.87 49.50
#